data_AF-A0AAW8IIN5-F1
#
_entry.id   AF-A0AAW8IIN5-F1
#
_cell.length_a   1.000
_cell.length_b   1.000
_cell.length_c   1.000
_cell.angle_alpha   90.00
_cell.angle_beta   90.00
_cell.angle_gamma   90.00
#
_symmetry.space_group_name_H-M   'P 1'
#
loop_
_entity.id
_entity.type
_entity.pdbx_description
1 polymer ?
#
loop_
_entity_poly.entity_id
_entity_poly.type
_entity_poly.pdbx_seq_one_letter_code
_entity_poly.pdbx_strand_id
1 'polypeptide(L)'
;MNQSLYPAIDANLAVFVANGGSIYASDWDVSYLVGGTDNTSNCSLAGGFVPDTKLCSKNTGTSGIVAATVNNAGLSTALGFNTVNIDFDLSSWQKITNYDPAYWEVLVKETSSNNALMIRTNHFTATGIPATPIGNAPNSTFTTVCITLPGNIQISISVPTITVPYLVALGATVGPCSGSTNSGYIYYTSFHNHASGNIGNAGVILQYVILNL
;
A
#
# COMPACT_ATOMS: atom_id res chain seq x y z
N MET A 1 -22.61 4.78 -9.04
CA MET A 1 -22.23 3.36 -9.10
C MET A 1 -23.30 2.52 -8.40
N ASN A 2 -23.51 1.25 -8.76
CA ASN A 2 -24.48 0.40 -8.06
C ASN A 2 -23.87 -0.09 -6.73
N GLN A 3 -24.35 0.43 -5.60
CA GLN A 3 -23.83 0.10 -4.27
C GLN A 3 -23.94 -1.39 -3.91
N SER A 4 -24.81 -2.15 -4.58
CA SER A 4 -24.91 -3.60 -4.36
C SER A 4 -23.67 -4.38 -4.81
N LEU A 5 -22.75 -3.77 -5.55
CA LEU A 5 -21.54 -4.43 -6.06
C LEU A 5 -20.36 -4.36 -5.08
N TYR A 6 -20.38 -3.46 -4.09
CA TYR A 6 -19.24 -3.22 -3.19
C TYR A 6 -18.79 -4.48 -2.45
N PRO A 7 -19.67 -5.30 -1.84
CA PRO A 7 -19.23 -6.53 -1.18
C PRO A 7 -18.47 -7.50 -2.10
N ALA A 8 -18.86 -7.57 -3.38
CA ALA A 8 -18.18 -8.41 -4.35
C ALA A 8 -16.83 -7.79 -4.79
N ILE A 9 -16.77 -6.47 -4.92
CA ILE A 9 -15.52 -5.75 -5.22
C ILE A 9 -14.53 -5.93 -4.07
N ASP A 10 -14.96 -5.68 -2.84
CA ASP A 10 -14.14 -5.82 -1.63
C ASP A 10 -13.61 -7.25 -1.49
N ALA A 11 -14.47 -8.26 -1.70
CA ALA A 11 -14.06 -9.66 -1.70
C ALA A 11 -13.03 -9.97 -2.80
N ASN A 12 -13.21 -9.46 -4.02
CA ASN A 12 -12.28 -9.69 -5.12
C ASN A 12 -10.94 -9.00 -4.88
N LEU A 13 -10.93 -7.78 -4.34
CA LEU A 13 -9.70 -7.07 -3.96
C LEU A 13 -8.98 -7.80 -2.83
N ALA A 14 -9.70 -8.30 -1.83
CA ALA A 14 -9.14 -9.13 -0.77
C ALA A 14 -8.49 -10.39 -1.34
N VAL A 15 -9.18 -11.10 -2.24
CA VAL A 15 -8.64 -12.31 -2.91
C VAL A 15 -7.38 -11.95 -3.70
N PHE A 16 -7.43 -10.88 -4.52
CA PHE A 16 -6.33 -10.45 -5.34
C PHE A 16 -5.09 -10.13 -4.50
N VAL A 17 -5.26 -9.32 -3.46
CA VAL A 17 -4.16 -8.92 -2.56
C VAL A 17 -3.61 -10.11 -1.80
N ALA A 18 -4.45 -10.92 -1.17
CA ALA A 18 -4.01 -12.09 -0.39
C ALA A 18 -3.24 -13.13 -1.23
N ASN A 19 -3.43 -13.14 -2.55
CA ASN A 19 -2.75 -14.04 -3.48
C ASN A 19 -1.53 -13.42 -4.18
N GLY A 20 -1.09 -12.23 -3.76
CA GLY A 20 0.18 -11.64 -4.22
C GLY A 20 0.02 -10.43 -5.13
N GLY A 21 -1.22 -10.03 -5.43
CA GLY A 21 -1.48 -8.84 -6.24
C GLY A 21 -1.26 -7.55 -5.45
N SER A 22 -0.51 -6.61 -6.00
CA SER A 22 -0.35 -5.29 -5.39
C SER A 22 -1.44 -4.33 -5.88
N ILE A 23 -1.93 -3.48 -4.99
CA ILE A 23 -2.86 -2.41 -5.35
C ILE A 23 -2.36 -1.06 -4.84
N TYR A 24 -2.78 -0.02 -5.54
CA TYR A 24 -2.64 1.36 -5.11
C TYR A 24 -4.03 1.98 -5.04
N ALA A 25 -4.31 2.66 -3.92
CA ALA A 25 -5.49 3.51 -3.76
C ALA A 25 -5.03 4.95 -3.50
N SER A 26 -5.62 5.90 -4.21
CA SER A 26 -5.53 7.32 -3.83
C SER A 26 -6.60 7.64 -2.79
N ASP A 27 -6.68 8.90 -2.40
CA ASP A 27 -7.75 9.42 -1.57
C ASP A 27 -9.15 9.24 -2.16
N TRP A 28 -9.31 9.31 -3.48
CA TRP A 28 -10.61 9.05 -4.12
C TRP A 28 -11.08 7.60 -3.96
N ASP A 29 -10.15 6.66 -3.87
CA ASP A 29 -10.43 5.23 -3.85
C ASP A 29 -10.31 4.61 -2.45
N VAL A 30 -10.12 5.44 -1.41
CA VAL A 30 -9.87 4.96 -0.04
C VAL A 30 -11.03 4.11 0.51
N SER A 31 -12.27 4.32 0.05
CA SER A 31 -13.42 3.52 0.49
C SER A 31 -13.35 2.06 0.09
N TYR A 32 -12.63 1.70 -0.97
CA TYR A 32 -12.37 0.29 -1.28
C TYR A 32 -11.47 -0.38 -0.23
N LEU A 33 -10.64 0.41 0.48
CA LEU A 33 -9.83 -0.11 1.57
C LEU A 33 -10.65 -0.21 2.86
N VAL A 34 -11.28 0.88 3.30
CA VAL A 34 -11.82 1.04 4.67
C VAL A 34 -13.35 1.21 4.73
N GLY A 35 -14.04 0.93 3.63
CA GLY A 35 -15.49 0.98 3.55
C GLY A 35 -16.06 2.35 3.23
N GLY A 36 -17.39 2.40 3.09
CA GLY A 36 -18.12 3.52 2.51
C GLY A 36 -18.31 3.40 0.99
N THR A 37 -18.96 4.38 0.38
CA THR A 37 -19.29 4.37 -1.05
C THR A 37 -18.46 5.34 -1.88
N ASP A 38 -17.87 6.35 -1.24
CA ASP A 38 -17.10 7.41 -1.89
C ASP A 38 -15.96 7.84 -0.95
N ASN A 39 -15.85 9.12 -0.63
CA ASN A 39 -14.99 9.60 0.43
C ASN A 39 -15.49 9.17 1.81
N THR A 40 -14.60 8.68 2.68
CA THR A 40 -14.95 8.34 4.06
C THR A 40 -15.13 9.59 4.94
N SER A 41 -16.31 9.78 5.53
CA SER A 41 -16.58 10.88 6.48
C SER A 41 -16.28 10.51 7.93
N ASN A 42 -16.15 9.21 8.23
CA ASN A 42 -15.89 8.70 9.57
C ASN A 42 -15.04 7.43 9.51
N CYS A 43 -14.54 6.98 10.67
CA CYS A 43 -13.95 5.65 10.81
C CYS A 43 -15.06 4.59 10.89
N SER A 44 -14.70 3.34 10.61
CA SER A 44 -15.59 2.18 10.76
C SER A 44 -16.86 2.26 9.92
N LEU A 45 -16.70 2.65 8.67
CA LEU A 45 -17.78 2.57 7.68
C LEU A 45 -17.92 1.13 7.21
N ALA A 46 -19.14 0.72 6.89
CA ALA A 46 -19.37 -0.62 6.38
C ALA A 46 -18.72 -0.82 4.99
N GLY A 47 -18.17 -2.01 4.76
CA GLY A 47 -17.49 -2.38 3.53
C GLY A 47 -15.97 -2.26 3.65
N GLY A 48 -15.29 -2.27 2.52
CA GLY A 48 -13.83 -2.31 2.46
C GLY A 48 -13.30 -3.68 2.88
N PHE A 49 -12.06 -3.96 2.49
CA PHE A 49 -11.42 -5.24 2.82
C PHE A 49 -10.28 -5.11 3.84
N VAL A 50 -9.81 -3.90 4.13
CA VAL A 50 -8.87 -3.64 5.22
C VAL A 50 -9.67 -3.50 6.51
N PRO A 51 -9.33 -4.22 7.59
CA PRO A 51 -10.05 -4.09 8.86
C PRO A 51 -9.98 -2.66 9.41
N ASP A 52 -11.09 -2.14 9.93
CA ASP A 52 -11.19 -0.78 10.51
C ASP A 52 -10.13 -0.46 11.57
N THR A 53 -9.70 -1.48 12.32
CA THR A 53 -8.67 -1.34 13.36
C THR A 53 -7.29 -1.06 12.79
N LYS A 54 -7.08 -1.31 11.49
CA LYS A 54 -5.80 -1.13 10.81
C LYS A 54 -5.67 0.24 10.16
N LEU A 55 -6.75 0.86 9.69
CA LEU A 55 -6.69 2.14 9.00
C LEU A 55 -8.00 2.92 9.19
N CYS A 56 -7.87 4.21 9.51
CA CYS A 56 -8.96 5.16 9.37
C CYS A 56 -8.50 6.42 8.63
N SER A 57 -9.19 6.71 7.54
CA SER A 57 -9.11 7.99 6.85
C SER A 57 -10.41 8.76 6.97
N LYS A 58 -10.33 10.10 7.05
CA LYS A 58 -11.51 10.97 7.04
C LYS A 58 -11.32 12.11 6.06
N ASN A 59 -12.39 12.44 5.34
CA ASN A 59 -12.46 13.58 4.46
C ASN A 59 -12.61 14.88 5.26
N THR A 60 -11.52 15.31 5.89
CA THR A 60 -11.49 16.51 6.75
C THR A 60 -10.24 17.36 6.50
N GLY A 61 -9.49 17.08 5.44
CA GLY A 61 -8.34 17.87 5.05
C GLY A 61 -8.73 19.29 4.65
N THR A 62 -7.78 20.21 4.71
CA THR A 62 -7.96 21.59 4.23
C THR A 62 -7.10 21.84 3.01
N SER A 63 -7.57 22.65 2.08
CA SER A 63 -6.77 23.01 0.90
C SER A 63 -5.49 23.78 1.27
N GLY A 64 -4.47 23.65 0.43
CA GLY A 64 -3.20 24.34 0.55
C GLY A 64 -1.99 23.44 0.31
N ILE A 65 -0.81 24.06 0.35
CA ILE A 65 0.46 23.36 0.18
C ILE A 65 0.92 22.77 1.52
N VAL A 66 1.08 21.46 1.54
CA VAL A 66 1.62 20.71 2.68
C VAL A 66 3.06 20.30 2.37
N ALA A 67 4.00 20.76 3.19
CA ALA A 67 5.37 20.29 3.13
C ALA A 67 5.48 18.87 3.71
N ALA A 68 6.09 17.96 2.97
CA ALA A 68 6.20 16.55 3.30
C ALA A 68 7.64 16.04 3.19
N THR A 69 7.91 14.99 3.95
CA THR A 69 9.19 14.28 3.98
C THR A 69 8.99 12.82 3.58
N VAL A 70 9.84 12.32 2.70
CA VAL A 70 9.94 10.91 2.33
C VAL A 70 10.71 10.19 3.44
N ASN A 71 9.99 9.43 4.25
CA ASN A 71 10.51 8.78 5.46
C ASN A 71 11.17 7.42 5.17
N ASN A 72 10.82 6.77 4.06
CA ASN A 72 11.43 5.51 3.64
C ASN A 72 12.72 5.75 2.85
N ALA A 73 13.82 5.13 3.28
CA ALA A 73 15.15 5.32 2.69
C ALA A 73 15.29 4.76 1.25
N GLY A 74 14.62 3.65 0.95
CA GLY A 74 14.63 3.07 -0.40
C GLY A 74 13.89 3.97 -1.39
N LEU A 75 12.73 4.48 -0.98
CA LEU A 75 11.94 5.42 -1.74
C LEU A 75 12.71 6.74 -1.94
N SER A 76 13.27 7.34 -0.89
CA SER A 76 14.02 8.60 -1.04
C SER A 76 15.24 8.45 -1.95
N THR A 77 15.93 7.32 -1.89
CA THR A 77 17.04 6.99 -2.80
C THR A 77 16.55 6.88 -4.24
N ALA A 78 15.45 6.17 -4.49
CA ALA A 78 14.89 6.01 -5.83
C ALA A 78 14.38 7.33 -6.42
N LEU A 79 13.84 8.21 -5.59
CA LEU A 79 13.34 9.53 -5.99
C LEU A 79 14.45 10.55 -6.20
N GLY A 80 15.62 10.39 -5.56
CA GLY A 80 16.69 11.39 -5.56
C GLY A 80 16.39 12.63 -4.70
N PHE A 81 15.29 12.62 -3.96
CA PHE A 81 14.90 13.66 -3.01
C PHE A 81 14.21 13.04 -1.79
N ASN A 82 14.24 13.74 -0.66
CA ASN A 82 13.56 13.33 0.57
C ASN A 82 12.52 14.35 1.07
N THR A 83 12.30 15.44 0.35
CA THR A 83 11.30 16.46 0.67
C THR A 83 10.45 16.79 -0.55
N VAL A 84 9.15 16.95 -0.36
CA VAL A 84 8.20 17.31 -1.42
C VAL A 84 7.12 18.23 -0.87
N ASN A 85 6.70 19.22 -1.67
CA ASN A 85 5.50 19.99 -1.40
C ASN A 85 4.33 19.36 -2.15
N ILE A 86 3.26 19.07 -1.44
CA ILE A 86 2.03 18.46 -1.97
C ILE A 86 0.96 19.54 -1.95
N ASP A 87 0.39 19.83 -3.11
CA ASP A 87 -0.73 20.78 -3.23
C ASP A 87 -2.05 20.03 -3.09
N PHE A 88 -2.80 20.36 -2.04
CA PHE A 88 -4.17 19.88 -1.85
C PHE A 88 -5.12 20.96 -2.35
N ASP A 89 -5.66 20.78 -3.55
CA ASP A 89 -6.53 21.76 -4.22
C ASP A 89 -8.02 21.62 -3.84
N LEU A 90 -8.42 20.49 -3.28
CA LEU A 90 -9.78 20.29 -2.78
C LEU A 90 -9.99 20.89 -1.39
N SER A 91 -11.19 21.42 -1.19
CA SER A 91 -11.64 21.98 0.11
C SER A 91 -11.76 20.92 1.21
N SER A 92 -11.79 19.64 0.82
CA SER A 92 -11.77 18.50 1.72
C SER A 92 -11.06 17.33 1.05
N TRP A 93 -9.90 16.93 1.60
CA TRP A 93 -9.13 15.75 1.18
C TRP A 93 -9.08 14.69 2.29
N GLN A 94 -8.71 13.46 1.92
CA GLN A 94 -8.69 12.33 2.83
C GLN A 94 -7.47 12.33 3.76
N LYS A 95 -7.68 12.62 5.03
CA LYS A 95 -6.64 12.60 6.04
C LYS A 95 -6.58 11.25 6.75
N ILE A 96 -5.41 10.61 6.76
CA ILE A 96 -5.13 9.48 7.65
C ILE A 96 -5.22 9.97 9.09
N THR A 97 -6.24 9.52 9.81
CA THR A 97 -6.49 9.91 11.20
C THR A 97 -5.96 8.89 12.19
N ASN A 98 -5.94 7.61 11.80
CA ASN A 98 -5.36 6.54 12.58
C ASN A 98 -4.87 5.42 11.67
N TYR A 99 -3.82 4.72 12.08
CA TYR A 99 -3.34 3.50 11.43
C TYR A 99 -2.64 2.62 12.46
N ASP A 100 -2.62 1.32 12.24
CA ASP A 100 -1.82 0.38 13.04
C ASP A 100 -0.37 0.37 12.53
N PRO A 101 0.61 0.87 13.32
CA PRO A 101 2.01 0.94 12.90
C PRO A 101 2.70 -0.43 12.81
N ALA A 102 2.11 -1.49 13.38
CA ALA A 102 2.59 -2.87 13.17
C ALA A 102 2.10 -3.46 11.85
N TYR A 103 1.12 -2.82 11.22
CA TYR A 103 0.53 -3.25 9.95
C TYR A 103 0.94 -2.35 8.79
N TRP A 104 1.03 -1.03 9.01
CA TRP A 104 1.37 -0.03 8.00
C TRP A 104 2.74 0.60 8.23
N GLU A 105 3.54 0.61 7.17
CA GLU A 105 4.75 1.42 7.07
C GLU A 105 4.41 2.82 6.53
N VAL A 106 4.93 3.87 7.17
CA VAL A 106 4.80 5.24 6.67
C VAL A 106 5.93 5.56 5.70
N LEU A 107 5.57 5.82 4.44
CA LEU A 107 6.51 6.15 3.37
C LEU A 107 6.73 7.65 3.21
N VAL A 108 5.66 8.44 3.35
CA VAL A 108 5.67 9.90 3.27
C VAL A 108 4.85 10.46 4.43
N LYS A 109 5.36 11.50 5.07
CA LYS A 109 4.69 12.17 6.19
C LYS A 109 4.75 13.69 6.04
N GLU A 110 3.78 14.38 6.61
CA GLU A 110 3.80 15.83 6.76
C GLU A 110 4.96 16.25 7.67
N THR A 111 5.74 17.24 7.23
CA THR A 111 6.97 17.66 7.93
C THR A 111 6.67 18.34 9.27
N SER A 112 5.59 19.11 9.36
CA SER A 112 5.22 19.89 10.55
C SER A 112 4.64 19.02 11.68
N SER A 113 3.85 18.02 11.32
CA SER A 113 2.99 17.27 12.26
C SER A 113 3.35 15.79 12.37
N ASN A 114 4.20 15.27 11.47
CA ASN A 114 4.47 13.85 11.27
C ASN A 114 3.24 13.00 10.92
N ASN A 115 2.12 13.62 10.51
CA ASN A 115 0.96 12.87 10.02
C ASN A 115 1.34 12.07 8.77
N ALA A 116 0.88 10.81 8.69
CA ALA A 116 1.11 10.00 7.51
C ALA A 116 0.36 10.58 6.30
N LEU A 117 1.04 10.62 5.15
CA LEU A 117 0.49 11.03 3.85
C LEU A 117 0.55 9.92 2.81
N MET A 118 1.46 8.96 3.00
CA MET A 118 1.53 7.74 2.21
C MET A 118 1.92 6.58 3.12
N ILE A 119 1.15 5.49 3.04
CA ILE A 119 1.39 4.27 3.79
C ILE A 119 1.41 3.06 2.88
N ARG A 120 2.10 2.01 3.33
CA ARG A 120 2.20 0.73 2.64
C ARG A 120 2.09 -0.44 3.60
N THR A 121 1.50 -1.54 3.15
CA THR A 121 1.58 -2.84 3.84
C THR A 121 1.75 -3.99 2.84
N ASN A 122 2.32 -5.09 3.29
CA ASN A 122 2.20 -6.42 2.67
C ASN A 122 1.79 -7.48 3.70
N HIS A 123 1.17 -7.06 4.81
CA HIS A 123 0.75 -7.92 5.92
C HIS A 123 -0.75 -8.24 5.85
N PHE A 124 -1.40 -8.08 4.69
CA PHE A 124 -2.82 -8.38 4.57
C PHE A 124 -3.07 -9.88 4.71
N THR A 125 -3.87 -10.24 5.70
CA THR A 125 -4.30 -11.61 5.98
C THR A 125 -5.82 -11.69 5.95
N ALA A 126 -6.37 -12.71 5.30
CA ALA A 126 -7.78 -13.01 5.42
C ALA A 126 -8.01 -14.52 5.37
N THR A 127 -8.96 -15.00 6.17
CA THR A 127 -9.31 -16.41 6.30
C THR A 127 -10.35 -16.81 5.28
N GLY A 128 -10.29 -18.05 4.78
CA GLY A 128 -11.30 -18.56 3.85
C GLY A 128 -11.20 -17.99 2.43
N ILE A 129 -10.08 -17.35 2.09
CA ILE A 129 -9.83 -16.84 0.75
C ILE A 129 -9.37 -17.97 -0.19
N PRO A 130 -9.96 -18.11 -1.39
CA PRO A 130 -9.49 -19.07 -2.39
C PRO A 130 -8.08 -18.73 -2.91
N ALA A 131 -7.29 -19.78 -3.16
CA ALA A 131 -6.00 -19.65 -3.82
C ALA A 131 -6.21 -19.37 -5.32
N THR A 132 -5.78 -18.20 -5.79
CA THR A 132 -5.94 -17.73 -7.17
C THR A 132 -4.59 -17.28 -7.72
N PRO A 133 -4.08 -17.84 -8.84
CA PRO A 133 -2.86 -17.35 -9.46
C PRO A 133 -2.99 -15.88 -9.86
N ILE A 134 -2.02 -15.05 -9.49
CA ILE A 134 -1.94 -13.64 -9.92
C ILE A 134 -0.86 -13.50 -10.99
N GLY A 135 -1.22 -12.83 -12.10
CA GLY A 135 -0.34 -12.60 -13.26
C GLY A 135 -0.41 -13.68 -14.34
N ASN A 136 0.17 -13.37 -15.51
CA ASN A 136 0.16 -14.25 -16.70
C ASN A 136 1.51 -14.93 -16.96
N ALA A 137 2.53 -14.63 -16.16
CA ALA A 137 3.79 -15.34 -16.26
C ALA A 137 3.58 -16.75 -15.71
N PRO A 138 4.01 -17.82 -16.41
CA PRO A 138 4.13 -19.13 -15.80
C PRO A 138 5.10 -19.01 -14.61
N ASN A 139 4.52 -18.84 -13.43
CA ASN A 139 5.20 -18.78 -12.14
C ASN A 139 5.83 -20.12 -11.75
N SER A 140 5.77 -21.14 -12.62
CA SER A 140 6.48 -22.43 -12.45
C SER A 140 8.00 -22.29 -12.38
N THR A 141 8.56 -21.15 -12.80
CA THR A 141 10.00 -20.87 -12.74
C THR A 141 10.41 -19.92 -11.63
N PHE A 142 9.47 -19.48 -10.78
CA PHE A 142 9.76 -18.60 -9.64
C PHE A 142 9.29 -19.25 -8.33
N THR A 143 10.03 -18.99 -7.26
CA THR A 143 9.77 -19.50 -5.91
C THR A 143 9.82 -18.34 -4.94
N THR A 144 8.83 -18.25 -4.05
CA THR A 144 8.86 -17.27 -2.95
C THR A 144 9.91 -17.68 -1.92
N VAL A 145 10.73 -16.72 -1.48
CA VAL A 145 11.70 -16.90 -0.39
C VAL A 145 11.57 -15.77 0.62
N CYS A 146 11.85 -16.07 1.87
CA CYS A 146 12.00 -15.10 2.94
C CYS A 146 13.46 -14.74 3.12
N ILE A 147 13.78 -13.45 3.09
CA ILE A 147 15.13 -12.94 3.38
C ILE A 147 15.09 -12.15 4.67
N THR A 148 16.08 -12.40 5.55
CA THR A 148 16.30 -11.58 6.74
C THR A 148 17.43 -10.59 6.46
N LEU A 149 17.11 -9.31 6.48
CA LEU A 149 18.05 -8.20 6.31
C LEU A 149 18.64 -7.78 7.68
N PRO A 150 19.74 -7.00 7.69
CA PRO A 150 20.26 -6.41 8.92
C PRO A 150 19.17 -5.68 9.73
N GLY A 151 19.19 -5.85 11.06
CA GLY A 151 18.13 -5.31 11.93
C GLY A 151 16.90 -6.21 12.08
N ASN A 152 16.99 -7.49 11.68
CA ASN A 152 15.91 -8.49 11.77
C ASN A 152 14.66 -8.13 10.95
N ILE A 153 14.84 -7.37 9.86
CA ILE A 153 13.76 -7.04 8.94
C ILE A 153 13.57 -8.23 8.00
N GLN A 154 12.34 -8.74 7.93
CA GLN A 154 11.99 -9.87 7.09
C GLN A 154 11.20 -9.41 5.86
N ILE A 155 11.61 -9.85 4.68
CA ILE A 155 10.91 -9.57 3.41
C ILE A 155 10.67 -10.85 2.62
N SER A 156 9.46 -11.01 2.10
CA SER A 156 9.14 -12.08 1.13
C SER A 156 9.32 -11.54 -0.27
N ILE A 157 10.06 -12.28 -1.10
CA ILE A 157 10.25 -11.94 -2.51
C ILE A 157 10.08 -13.18 -3.38
N SER A 158 9.54 -12.99 -4.59
CA SER A 158 9.50 -14.03 -5.62
C SER A 158 10.78 -13.96 -6.46
N VAL A 159 11.57 -15.04 -6.45
CA VAL A 159 12.85 -15.13 -7.17
C VAL A 159 12.84 -16.27 -8.17
N PRO A 160 13.68 -16.27 -9.22
CA PRO A 160 13.80 -17.43 -10.10
C PRO A 160 14.15 -18.69 -9.28
N THR A 161 13.49 -19.82 -9.53
CA THR A 161 13.69 -21.08 -8.77
C THR A 161 15.16 -21.52 -8.77
N ILE A 162 15.92 -21.18 -9.83
CA ILE A 162 17.35 -21.46 -9.93
C ILE A 162 18.23 -20.67 -8.95
N THR A 163 17.77 -19.52 -8.42
CA THR A 163 18.54 -18.71 -7.46
C THR A 163 18.24 -19.08 -6.00
N VAL A 164 17.20 -19.88 -5.75
CA VAL A 164 16.79 -20.32 -4.41
C VAL A 164 17.94 -20.98 -3.63
N PRO A 165 18.72 -21.93 -4.18
CA PRO A 165 19.81 -22.56 -3.43
C PRO A 165 20.87 -21.55 -2.95
N TYR A 166 21.17 -20.54 -3.77
CA TYR A 166 22.12 -19.49 -3.42
C TYR A 166 21.59 -18.61 -2.27
N LEU A 167 20.32 -18.20 -2.35
CA LEU A 167 19.71 -17.36 -1.31
C LEU A 167 19.56 -18.12 0.02
N VAL A 168 19.22 -19.42 -0.04
CA VAL A 168 19.17 -20.28 1.15
C VAL A 168 20.56 -20.42 1.78
N ALA A 169 21.63 -20.53 0.98
CA ALA A 169 23.00 -20.54 1.49
C ALA A 169 23.40 -19.21 2.17
N LEU A 170 22.74 -18.10 1.82
CA LEU A 170 22.87 -16.80 2.47
C LEU A 170 21.91 -16.58 3.65
N GLY A 171 21.14 -17.60 4.05
CA GLY A 171 20.24 -17.54 5.20
C GLY A 171 18.78 -17.22 4.87
N ALA A 172 18.38 -17.24 3.60
CA ALA A 172 16.96 -17.19 3.23
C ALA A 172 16.24 -18.51 3.55
N THR A 173 14.92 -18.47 3.71
CA THR A 173 14.08 -19.68 3.78
C THR A 173 13.17 -19.77 2.57
N VAL A 174 12.88 -21.00 2.11
CA VAL A 174 11.87 -21.22 1.06
C VAL A 174 10.48 -20.98 1.63
N GLY A 175 9.66 -20.23 0.90
CA GLY A 175 8.36 -19.75 1.36
C GLY A 175 8.42 -18.30 1.89
N PRO A 176 7.26 -17.69 2.15
CA PRO A 176 7.20 -16.34 2.70
C PRO A 176 7.75 -16.27 4.13
N CYS A 177 8.12 -15.08 4.58
CA CYS A 177 8.54 -14.84 5.96
C CYS A 177 7.44 -15.15 6.97
N SER A 178 7.82 -15.48 8.21
CA SER A 178 6.86 -15.67 9.29
C SER A 178 6.03 -14.39 9.50
N GLY A 179 4.71 -14.46 9.31
CA GLY A 179 3.83 -13.30 9.38
C GLY A 179 3.79 -12.43 8.11
N SER A 180 4.60 -12.75 7.09
CA SER A 180 4.34 -12.33 5.73
C SER A 180 3.31 -13.28 5.15
N THR A 181 2.17 -12.73 4.78
CA THR A 181 1.28 -13.43 3.86
C THR A 181 1.94 -13.47 2.50
N ASN A 182 1.49 -14.37 1.61
CA ASN A 182 1.70 -14.22 0.17
C ASN A 182 0.98 -12.95 -0.37
N SER A 183 0.78 -11.91 0.44
CA SER A 183 0.08 -10.70 0.09
C SER A 183 0.95 -9.85 -0.81
N GLY A 184 0.33 -9.28 -1.85
CA GLY A 184 0.94 -8.17 -2.57
C GLY A 184 0.94 -6.90 -1.70
N TYR A 185 1.52 -5.84 -2.23
CA TYR A 185 1.56 -4.57 -1.52
C TYR A 185 0.26 -3.78 -1.66
N ILE A 186 -0.25 -3.25 -0.56
CA ILE A 186 -1.28 -2.21 -0.57
C ILE A 186 -0.58 -0.88 -0.35
N TYR A 187 -0.70 0.04 -1.32
CA TYR A 187 -0.28 1.42 -1.19
C TYR A 187 -1.49 2.33 -1.03
N TYR A 188 -1.43 3.26 -0.09
CA TYR A 188 -2.45 4.30 0.06
C TYR A 188 -1.79 5.68 0.17
N THR A 189 -2.28 6.65 -0.61
CA THR A 189 -1.89 8.06 -0.51
C THR A 189 -3.08 8.93 -0.12
N SER A 190 -2.83 9.87 0.80
CA SER A 190 -3.81 10.87 1.22
C SER A 190 -4.04 11.97 0.18
N PHE A 191 -3.19 12.03 -0.85
CA PHE A 191 -3.17 13.08 -1.86
C PHE A 191 -3.64 12.59 -3.22
N HIS A 192 -4.31 13.48 -3.95
CA HIS A 192 -4.84 13.24 -5.28
C HIS A 192 -3.74 13.02 -6.32
N ASN A 193 -4.01 12.11 -7.25
CA ASN A 193 -3.27 11.92 -8.48
C ASN A 193 -4.04 12.55 -9.65
N HIS A 194 -3.93 13.87 -9.83
CA HIS A 194 -4.53 14.52 -11.00
C HIS A 194 -3.78 14.09 -12.27
N ALA A 195 -4.43 13.31 -13.14
CA ALA A 195 -3.89 12.97 -14.44
C ALA A 195 -3.68 14.22 -15.33
N SER A 196 -4.47 15.28 -15.08
CA SER A 196 -4.39 16.58 -15.75
C SER A 196 -4.33 17.69 -14.71
N GLY A 197 -3.15 17.94 -14.15
CA GLY A 197 -2.92 18.99 -13.15
C GLY A 197 -1.44 19.06 -12.74
N ASN A 198 -1.06 20.12 -12.03
CA ASN A 198 0.26 20.20 -11.43
C ASN A 198 0.28 19.38 -10.14
N ILE A 199 0.60 18.09 -10.24
CA ILE A 199 0.80 17.22 -9.08
C ILE A 199 2.16 17.45 -8.39
N GLY A 200 2.86 18.53 -8.75
CA GLY A 200 4.21 18.84 -8.27
C GLY A 200 5.17 17.68 -8.47
N ASN A 201 6.02 17.43 -7.47
CA ASN A 201 6.94 16.29 -7.48
C ASN A 201 6.28 14.96 -7.05
N ALA A 202 4.97 14.94 -6.74
CA ALA A 202 4.28 13.70 -6.37
C ALA A 202 4.16 12.72 -7.55
N GLY A 203 4.29 13.20 -8.80
CA GLY A 203 4.31 12.34 -9.98
C GLY A 203 5.41 11.27 -9.97
N VAL A 204 6.58 11.58 -9.40
CA VAL A 204 7.69 10.62 -9.30
C VAL A 204 7.42 9.56 -8.23
N ILE A 205 6.69 9.91 -7.16
CA ILE A 205 6.21 8.96 -6.14
C ILE A 205 5.22 7.99 -6.78
N LEU A 206 4.28 8.47 -7.59
CA LEU A 206 3.32 7.62 -8.31
C LEU A 206 4.02 6.71 -9.31
N GLN A 207 5.02 7.22 -10.03
CA GLN A 207 5.83 6.40 -10.93
C GLN A 207 6.55 5.28 -10.17
N TYR A 208 7.14 5.57 -9.00
CA TYR A 208 7.74 4.55 -8.15
C TYR A 208 6.70 3.49 -7.77
N VAL A 209 5.51 3.89 -7.31
CA VAL A 209 4.45 2.94 -6.96
C VAL A 209 4.11 2.07 -8.15
N ILE A 210 3.78 2.65 -9.31
CA ILE A 210 3.39 1.91 -10.51
C ILE A 210 4.46 0.93 -10.98
N LEU A 211 5.74 1.31 -10.91
CA LEU A 211 6.86 0.44 -11.29
C LEU A 211 7.16 -0.67 -10.26
N ASN A 212 6.57 -0.58 -9.07
CA ASN A 212 6.72 -1.55 -7.97
C ASN A 212 5.38 -2.21 -7.58
N LEU A 213 4.36 -2.16 -8.46
CA LEU A 213 3.12 -2.93 -8.34
C LEU A 213 3.31 -4.37 -8.82
#